data_AF-A0A6A3BGX3-F1
#
_entry.id   AF-A0A6A3BGX3-F1
#
_cell.length_a   1.000
_cell.length_b   1.000
_cell.length_c   1.000
_cell.angle_alpha   90.00
_cell.angle_beta   90.00
_cell.angle_gamma   90.00
#
_symmetry.space_group_name_H-M   'P 1'
#
loop_
_entity.id
_entity.type
_entity.pdbx_description
1 polymer ?
#
loop_
_entity_poly.entity_id
_entity_poly.type
_entity_poly.pdbx_seq_one_letter_code
_entity_poly.pdbx_strand_id
1 'polypeptide(L)'
;MMKAQMQRFTEKNVGIMKAERLFESQGVGLGTGVPWVMCKQDDAPDPIIKACNGFYCDYFSLNKPYKPKMWTEAWTGCVGILSLECAVPYRPAEDMALAVARFIQKGGAFINYYMYHGGTNFGRTAGGPFIATSYDYDDPLDEYGLKRQPKWGHLKDLHRAINLCSKWRTHCDSTWKL
;
A
#
# COMPACT_ATOMS: atom_id res chain seq x y z
N MET A 1 6.01 -9.97 -27.65
CA MET A 1 6.86 -8.93 -28.28
C MET A 1 6.58 -7.53 -27.69
N MET A 2 5.33 -7.05 -27.69
CA MET A 2 4.98 -5.70 -27.22
C MET A 2 5.22 -5.45 -25.71
N LYS A 3 4.85 -6.40 -24.82
CA LYS A 3 5.15 -6.30 -23.37
C LYS A 3 6.64 -6.06 -23.07
N ALA A 4 7.52 -6.82 -23.74
CA ALA A 4 8.97 -6.72 -23.54
C ALA A 4 9.59 -5.42 -24.09
N GLN A 5 8.95 -4.80 -25.09
CA GLN A 5 9.38 -3.48 -25.58
C GLN A 5 8.85 -2.35 -24.68
N MET A 6 7.61 -2.47 -24.20
CA MET A 6 7.03 -1.53 -23.23
C MET A 6 7.86 -1.49 -21.93
N GLN A 7 8.26 -2.66 -21.44
CA GLN A 7 9.09 -2.78 -20.24
C GLN A 7 10.46 -2.12 -20.44
N ARG A 8 11.15 -2.40 -21.56
CA ARG A 8 12.44 -1.75 -21.88
C ARG A 8 12.33 -0.23 -22.04
N PHE A 9 11.24 0.25 -22.65
CA PHE A 9 10.99 1.68 -22.77
C PHE A 9 10.77 2.33 -21.40
N THR A 10 10.00 1.66 -20.53
CA THR A 10 9.76 2.11 -19.15
C THR A 10 11.06 2.15 -18.36
N GLU A 11 11.86 1.09 -18.40
CA GLU A 11 13.17 1.01 -17.75
C GLU A 11 14.12 2.11 -18.23
N LYS A 12 14.14 2.41 -19.54
CA LYS A 12 14.94 3.49 -20.11
C LYS A 12 14.49 4.86 -19.60
N ASN A 13 13.19 5.15 -19.57
CA ASN A 13 12.67 6.41 -19.06
C ASN A 13 12.97 6.58 -17.57
N VAL A 14 12.78 5.52 -16.77
CA VAL A 14 13.13 5.51 -15.35
C VAL A 14 14.64 5.74 -15.17
N GLY A 15 15.48 5.09 -15.99
CA GLY A 15 16.93 5.27 -15.98
C GLY A 15 17.35 6.71 -16.28
N ILE A 16 16.74 7.33 -17.29
CA ILE A 16 16.97 8.75 -17.62
C ILE A 16 16.55 9.64 -16.45
N MET A 17 15.36 9.43 -15.89
CA MET A 17 14.87 10.23 -14.76
C MET A 17 15.74 10.10 -13.51
N LYS A 18 16.30 8.91 -13.25
CA LYS A 18 17.28 8.70 -12.17
C LYS A 18 18.61 9.41 -12.46
N ALA A 19 19.13 9.31 -13.68
CA ALA A 19 20.39 9.94 -14.08
C ALA A 19 20.33 11.47 -13.96
N GLU A 20 19.20 12.06 -14.32
CA GLU A 20 18.93 13.51 -14.22
C GLU A 20 18.52 13.95 -12.80
N ARG A 21 18.56 13.05 -11.79
CA ARG A 21 18.14 13.30 -10.40
C ARG A 21 16.76 13.95 -10.27
N LEU A 22 15.87 13.68 -11.23
CA LEU A 22 14.53 14.25 -11.26
C LEU A 22 13.66 13.71 -10.12
N PHE A 23 13.96 12.52 -9.58
CA PHE A 23 13.25 11.96 -8.44
C PHE A 23 13.74 12.47 -7.07
N GLU A 24 15.03 12.77 -6.93
CA GLU A 24 15.64 13.09 -5.64
C GLU A 24 15.41 14.56 -5.25
N SER A 25 15.43 15.46 -6.24
CA SER A 25 15.31 16.91 -6.02
C SER A 25 13.88 17.38 -5.79
N GLN A 26 12.87 16.65 -6.27
CA GLN A 26 11.50 17.17 -6.33
C GLN A 26 10.73 17.05 -5.02
N GLY A 27 10.90 16.01 -4.22
CA GLY A 27 10.15 15.89 -2.96
C GLY A 27 10.74 16.76 -1.86
N VAL A 28 11.99 16.49 -1.51
CA VAL A 28 12.68 17.07 -0.34
C VAL A 28 12.91 18.57 -0.51
N GLY A 29 13.22 19.03 -1.73
CA GLY A 29 13.49 20.44 -2.04
C GLY A 29 12.28 21.37 -1.94
N LEU A 30 11.07 20.84 -1.85
CA LEU A 30 9.83 21.64 -1.74
C LEU A 30 9.56 22.17 -0.32
N GLY A 31 10.33 21.74 0.69
CA GLY A 31 10.19 22.27 2.05
C GLY A 31 8.84 21.99 2.71
N THR A 32 8.24 20.82 2.45
CA THR A 32 6.89 20.46 2.94
C THR A 32 6.78 20.30 4.46
N GLY A 33 7.90 20.20 5.17
CA GLY A 33 7.92 20.03 6.63
C GLY A 33 7.51 18.64 7.14
N VAL A 34 7.23 17.68 6.24
CA VAL A 34 6.81 16.31 6.56
C VAL A 34 7.62 15.28 5.77
N PRO A 35 7.75 14.02 6.26
CA PRO A 35 8.52 12.98 5.56
C PRO A 35 7.95 12.61 4.19
N TRP A 36 8.85 12.26 3.27
CA TRP A 36 8.49 11.70 1.97
C TRP A 36 8.59 10.18 1.98
N VAL A 37 7.66 9.51 1.29
CA VAL A 37 7.59 8.05 1.19
C VAL A 37 7.57 7.64 -0.28
N MET A 38 8.35 6.62 -0.65
CA MET A 38 8.32 6.00 -1.98
C MET A 38 8.01 4.50 -1.83
N CYS A 39 6.95 4.04 -2.48
CA CYS A 39 6.57 2.63 -2.48
C CYS A 39 7.37 1.84 -3.52
N LYS A 40 7.73 0.59 -3.19
CA LYS A 40 8.49 -0.33 -4.07
C LYS A 40 9.80 0.26 -4.64
N GLN A 41 10.47 1.11 -3.85
CA GLN A 41 11.75 1.72 -4.20
C GLN A 41 12.85 1.25 -3.24
N ASP A 42 13.64 0.25 -3.63
CA ASP A 42 14.65 -0.32 -2.74
C ASP A 42 15.85 0.60 -2.48
N ASP A 43 16.22 1.40 -3.48
CA ASP A 43 17.32 2.38 -3.46
C ASP A 43 16.85 3.80 -3.08
N ALA A 44 15.71 3.94 -2.37
CA ALA A 44 15.21 5.25 -1.95
C ALA A 44 16.27 6.02 -1.13
N PRO A 45 16.73 7.20 -1.60
CA PRO A 45 17.79 7.96 -0.94
C PRO A 45 17.30 8.55 0.37
N ASP A 46 18.21 8.87 1.28
CA ASP A 46 17.87 9.59 2.51
C ASP A 46 17.48 11.03 2.16
N PRO A 47 16.45 11.63 2.80
CA PRO A 47 15.65 11.16 3.94
C PRO A 47 14.37 10.37 3.57
N ILE A 48 14.20 9.94 2.32
CA ILE A 48 12.95 9.31 1.84
C ILE A 48 12.77 7.91 2.46
N ILE A 49 11.56 7.63 2.95
CA ILE A 49 11.19 6.33 3.52
C ILE A 49 10.73 5.40 2.42
N LYS A 50 11.32 4.21 2.32
CA LYS A 50 10.79 3.17 1.42
C LYS A 50 9.62 2.43 2.06
N ALA A 51 8.61 2.13 1.25
CA ALA A 51 7.41 1.42 1.68
C ALA A 51 7.09 0.20 0.80
N CYS A 52 6.30 -0.71 1.35
CA CYS A 52 5.89 -1.96 0.70
C CYS A 52 4.43 -1.90 0.21
N ASN A 53 4.15 -2.58 -0.90
CA ASN A 53 2.82 -2.77 -1.48
C ASN A 53 2.64 -4.26 -1.81
N GLY A 54 1.47 -4.83 -1.52
CA GLY A 54 1.17 -6.23 -1.82
C GLY A 54 0.07 -6.82 -0.94
N PHE A 55 -0.18 -8.13 -1.10
CA PHE A 55 -1.06 -8.89 -0.20
C PHE A 55 -0.43 -9.12 1.19
N TYR A 56 0.89 -9.29 1.22
CA TYR A 56 1.69 -9.45 2.43
C TYR A 56 2.94 -8.59 2.31
N CYS A 57 3.36 -7.98 3.41
CA CYS A 57 4.59 -7.18 3.51
C CYS A 57 5.39 -7.51 4.77
N ASP A 58 5.12 -8.65 5.40
CA ASP A 58 5.78 -9.07 6.63
C ASP A 58 7.27 -9.43 6.37
N TYR A 59 7.60 -9.91 5.17
CA TYR A 59 8.97 -10.18 4.70
C TYR A 59 9.77 -8.92 4.33
N PHE A 60 9.14 -7.76 4.23
CA PHE A 60 9.79 -6.52 3.78
C PHE A 60 10.88 -6.07 4.75
N SER A 61 12.06 -5.77 4.21
CA SER A 61 13.23 -5.26 4.93
C SER A 61 13.45 -3.79 4.61
N LEU A 62 13.99 -3.05 5.59
CA LEU A 62 14.32 -1.63 5.44
C LEU A 62 15.63 -1.46 4.67
N ASN A 63 15.81 -0.31 3.99
CA ASN A 63 17.12 0.05 3.42
C ASN A 63 18.05 0.71 4.45
N LYS A 64 17.50 1.28 5.52
CA LYS A 64 18.23 1.88 6.65
C LYS A 64 17.54 1.51 7.97
N PRO A 65 18.31 1.21 9.04
CA PRO A 65 17.74 0.68 10.30
C PRO A 65 16.91 1.69 11.08
N TYR A 66 17.13 3.00 10.87
CA TYR A 66 16.43 4.07 11.59
C TYR A 66 15.09 4.49 10.94
N LYS A 67 14.73 3.90 9.79
CA LYS A 67 13.48 4.23 9.08
C LYS A 67 12.35 3.31 9.53
N PRO A 68 11.09 3.80 9.65
CA PRO A 68 9.98 2.96 10.05
C PRO A 68 9.56 1.99 8.93
N LYS A 69 9.01 0.83 9.32
CA LYS A 69 8.44 -0.14 8.38
C LYS A 69 7.01 0.25 8.01
N MET A 70 6.81 0.67 6.76
CA MET A 70 5.52 1.15 6.24
C MET A 70 4.96 0.25 5.15
N TRP A 71 3.67 -0.04 5.24
CA TRP A 71 2.89 -0.76 4.23
C TRP A 71 1.87 0.19 3.62
N THR A 72 2.18 0.74 2.45
CA THR A 72 1.40 1.78 1.79
C THR A 72 0.20 1.24 1.01
N GLU A 73 0.25 -0.02 0.57
CA GLU A 73 -0.88 -0.67 -0.09
C GLU A 73 -1.05 -2.11 0.38
N ALA A 74 -1.92 -2.30 1.37
CA ALA A 74 -2.37 -3.61 1.81
C ALA A 74 -3.61 -4.00 1.00
N TRP A 75 -3.38 -4.80 -0.05
CA TRP A 75 -4.38 -5.07 -1.08
C TRP A 75 -5.59 -5.83 -0.51
N THR A 76 -6.75 -5.19 -0.42
CA THR A 76 -7.98 -5.77 0.15
C THR A 76 -8.68 -6.77 -0.77
N GLY A 77 -8.26 -6.81 -2.03
CA GLY A 77 -8.73 -7.71 -3.08
C GLY A 77 -8.01 -7.38 -4.40
N CYS A 78 -8.76 -7.29 -5.49
CA CYS A 78 -8.26 -6.86 -6.79
C CYS A 78 -9.34 -6.12 -7.58
N VAL A 79 -8.95 -5.27 -8.54
CA VAL A 79 -9.87 -4.59 -9.43
C VAL A 79 -10.40 -5.57 -10.48
N GLY A 80 -11.68 -5.46 -10.81
CA GLY A 80 -12.27 -6.16 -11.95
C GLY A 80 -11.64 -5.69 -13.26
N ILE A 81 -10.68 -6.44 -13.79
CA ILE A 81 -10.19 -6.26 -15.16
C ILE A 81 -11.08 -7.12 -16.06
N LEU A 82 -11.75 -6.47 -17.02
CA LEU A 82 -12.69 -7.12 -17.94
C LEU A 82 -12.04 -8.24 -18.79
N SER A 83 -10.71 -8.35 -18.79
CA SER A 83 -9.98 -9.19 -19.72
C SER A 83 -8.83 -10.04 -19.16
N LEU A 84 -8.52 -10.15 -17.84
CA LEU A 84 -7.65 -11.21 -17.26
C LEU A 84 -7.30 -11.01 -15.76
N GLU A 85 -7.01 -12.15 -15.10
CA GLU A 85 -6.23 -12.39 -13.87
C GLU A 85 -6.84 -12.21 -12.46
N CYS A 86 -8.05 -11.68 -12.29
CA CYS A 86 -8.75 -11.73 -11.00
C CYS A 86 -10.26 -11.89 -11.19
N ALA A 87 -10.67 -13.09 -11.61
CA ALA A 87 -12.07 -13.43 -11.92
C ALA A 87 -12.99 -13.47 -10.69
N VAL A 88 -12.46 -13.41 -9.47
CA VAL A 88 -13.24 -13.25 -8.24
C VAL A 88 -12.50 -12.27 -7.32
N PRO A 89 -12.95 -11.00 -7.23
CA PRO A 89 -12.40 -10.02 -6.30
C PRO A 89 -12.87 -10.39 -4.90
N TYR A 90 -12.27 -11.43 -4.31
CA TYR A 90 -12.57 -11.85 -2.95
C TYR A 90 -11.29 -12.22 -2.21
N ARG A 91 -11.00 -11.47 -1.16
CA ARG A 91 -9.97 -11.76 -0.17
C ARG A 91 -10.66 -11.96 1.18
N PRO A 92 -10.52 -13.14 1.82
CA PRO A 92 -11.11 -13.38 3.13
C PRO A 92 -10.70 -12.34 4.18
N ALA A 93 -11.62 -12.00 5.06
CA ALA A 93 -11.38 -11.04 6.14
C ALA A 93 -10.29 -11.54 7.11
N GLU A 94 -10.27 -12.84 7.34
CA GLU A 94 -9.34 -13.56 8.21
C GLU A 94 -7.92 -13.52 7.64
N ASP A 95 -7.79 -13.69 6.32
CA ASP A 95 -6.48 -13.58 5.65
C ASP A 95 -5.93 -12.15 5.75
N MET A 96 -6.79 -11.15 5.50
CA MET A 96 -6.41 -9.74 5.64
C MET A 96 -5.96 -9.44 7.07
N ALA A 97 -6.73 -9.90 8.06
CA ALA A 97 -6.43 -9.70 9.48
C ALA A 97 -5.11 -10.38 9.89
N LEU A 98 -4.87 -11.60 9.40
CA LEU A 98 -3.63 -12.34 9.63
C LEU A 98 -2.42 -11.60 9.03
N ALA A 99 -2.55 -11.10 7.80
CA ALA A 99 -1.48 -10.37 7.13
C ALA A 99 -1.10 -9.09 7.90
N VAL A 100 -2.11 -8.33 8.35
CA VAL A 100 -1.95 -7.13 9.18
C VAL A 100 -1.29 -7.47 10.52
N ALA A 101 -1.80 -8.48 11.23
CA ALA A 101 -1.25 -8.90 12.52
C ALA A 101 0.23 -9.33 12.40
N ARG A 102 0.57 -10.14 11.38
CA ARG A 102 1.95 -10.56 11.11
C ARG A 102 2.87 -9.38 10.80
N PHE A 103 2.41 -8.42 10.01
CA PHE A 103 3.19 -7.23 9.70
C PHE A 103 3.49 -6.42 10.97
N ILE A 104 2.49 -6.17 11.81
CA ILE A 104 2.66 -5.42 13.06
C ILE A 104 3.57 -6.15 14.04
N GLN A 105 3.42 -7.47 14.16
CA GLN A 105 4.27 -8.31 15.02
C GLN A 105 5.75 -8.21 14.62
N LYS A 106 6.05 -8.10 13.32
CA LYS A 106 7.42 -7.95 12.79
C LYS A 106 7.89 -6.48 12.74
N GLY A 107 7.43 -5.64 13.66
CA GLY A 107 7.84 -4.23 13.74
C GLY A 107 7.21 -3.33 12.69
N GLY A 108 6.07 -3.72 12.10
CA GLY A 108 5.27 -2.82 11.27
C GLY A 108 4.73 -1.62 12.07
N ALA A 109 4.76 -0.43 11.48
CA ALA A 109 4.31 0.80 12.14
C ALA A 109 3.21 1.55 11.39
N PHE A 110 3.10 1.36 10.08
CA PHE A 110 2.08 2.00 9.27
C PHE A 110 1.50 0.99 8.30
N ILE A 111 0.17 0.98 8.17
CA ILE A 111 -0.58 0.15 7.22
C ILE A 111 -1.69 0.99 6.62
N ASN A 112 -1.83 0.92 5.30
CA ASN A 112 -2.93 1.53 4.57
C ASN A 112 -3.65 0.45 3.74
N TYR A 113 -4.97 0.35 3.90
CA TYR A 113 -5.80 -0.58 3.13
C TYR A 113 -6.01 -0.02 1.72
N TYR A 114 -5.57 -0.76 0.72
CA TYR A 114 -5.78 -0.43 -0.69
C TYR A 114 -6.75 -1.46 -1.28
N MET A 115 -8.07 -1.20 -1.30
CA MET A 115 -8.75 0.02 -0.88
C MET A 115 -9.47 -0.16 0.46
N TYR A 116 -9.71 0.94 1.18
CA TYR A 116 -10.68 0.93 2.29
C TYR A 116 -12.11 1.15 1.75
N HIS A 117 -12.20 1.92 0.67
CA HIS A 117 -13.37 2.14 -0.17
C HIS A 117 -12.87 2.44 -1.59
N GLY A 118 -13.18 1.59 -2.56
CA GLY A 118 -12.79 1.79 -3.95
C GLY A 118 -13.75 2.70 -4.73
N GLY A 119 -15.05 2.46 -4.62
CA GLY A 119 -16.09 3.27 -5.28
C GLY A 119 -16.25 2.95 -6.77
N THR A 120 -16.45 3.99 -7.59
CA THR A 120 -16.79 3.86 -9.01
C THR A 120 -15.93 4.78 -9.88
N ASN A 121 -15.43 4.26 -11.00
CA ASN A 121 -14.81 5.04 -12.07
C ASN A 121 -15.89 5.73 -12.91
N PHE A 122 -16.32 6.92 -12.51
CA PHE A 122 -17.34 7.68 -13.25
C PHE A 122 -16.83 8.31 -14.55
N GLY A 123 -17.73 8.46 -15.53
CA GLY A 123 -17.43 9.14 -16.78
C GLY A 123 -16.55 8.31 -17.70
N ARG A 124 -15.63 8.96 -18.42
CA ARG A 124 -14.79 8.34 -19.46
C ARG A 124 -13.30 8.66 -19.35
N THR A 125 -12.93 9.37 -18.28
CA THR A 125 -11.55 9.77 -18.00
C THR A 125 -11.05 9.21 -16.67
N ALA A 126 -11.91 8.49 -15.93
CA ALA A 126 -11.55 7.68 -14.77
C ALA A 126 -11.45 6.21 -15.19
N GLY A 127 -10.52 5.48 -14.56
CA GLY A 127 -10.24 4.08 -14.89
C GLY A 127 -9.13 3.91 -15.93
N GLY A 128 -8.39 2.80 -15.81
CA GLY A 128 -7.37 2.39 -16.77
C GLY A 128 -7.96 1.61 -17.95
N PRO A 129 -7.14 1.24 -18.94
CA PRO A 129 -7.55 0.38 -20.04
C PRO A 129 -8.19 -0.93 -19.53
N PHE A 130 -9.40 -1.23 -19.98
CA PHE A 130 -10.16 -2.45 -19.61
C PHE A 130 -10.50 -2.60 -18.12
N ILE A 131 -10.38 -1.53 -17.34
CA ILE A 131 -10.88 -1.49 -15.96
C ILE A 131 -12.39 -1.29 -15.99
N ALA A 132 -13.11 -2.09 -15.19
CA ALA A 132 -14.55 -1.95 -15.05
C ALA A 132 -14.94 -0.58 -14.45
N THR A 133 -16.18 -0.16 -14.71
CA THR A 133 -16.77 1.02 -14.08
C THR A 133 -16.79 0.87 -12.56
N SER A 134 -17.15 -0.32 -12.07
CA SER A 134 -17.03 -0.63 -10.65
C SER A 134 -15.56 -0.72 -10.26
N TYR A 135 -15.19 0.02 -9.20
CA TYR A 135 -13.90 -0.08 -8.55
C TYR A 135 -14.03 -0.75 -7.18
N ASP A 136 -15.07 -1.57 -6.97
CA ASP A 136 -15.19 -2.43 -5.79
C ASP A 136 -14.01 -3.43 -5.79
N TYR A 137 -13.16 -3.31 -4.77
CA TYR A 137 -11.93 -4.06 -4.64
C TYR A 137 -12.06 -5.16 -3.56
N ASP A 138 -13.28 -5.59 -3.26
CA ASP A 138 -13.65 -6.35 -2.05
C ASP A 138 -13.38 -5.57 -0.76
N ASP A 139 -13.71 -4.29 -0.79
CA ASP A 139 -13.32 -3.35 0.24
C ASP A 139 -14.13 -3.49 1.53
N PRO A 140 -13.60 -3.05 2.68
CA PRO A 140 -14.37 -2.91 3.91
C PRO A 140 -15.65 -2.07 3.73
N LEU A 141 -15.61 -1.05 2.88
CA LEU A 141 -16.80 -0.34 2.41
C LEU A 141 -17.00 -0.64 0.92
N ASP A 142 -18.15 -1.19 0.56
CA ASP A 142 -18.45 -1.55 -0.83
C ASP A 142 -18.52 -0.32 -1.76
N GLU A 143 -18.72 -0.55 -3.05
CA GLU A 143 -18.85 0.52 -4.07
C GLU A 143 -19.84 1.64 -3.67
N TYR A 144 -20.91 1.30 -2.93
CA TYR A 144 -21.95 2.23 -2.53
C TYR A 144 -21.71 2.84 -1.14
N GLY A 145 -20.58 2.52 -0.50
CA GLY A 145 -20.21 2.99 0.83
C GLY A 145 -20.88 2.24 1.98
N LEU A 146 -21.53 1.09 1.70
CA LEU A 146 -22.11 0.25 2.74
C LEU A 146 -21.03 -0.61 3.38
N LYS A 147 -21.22 -0.92 4.67
CA LYS A 147 -20.26 -1.74 5.43
C LYS A 147 -20.32 -3.19 4.93
N ARG A 148 -19.22 -3.66 4.33
CA ARG A 148 -19.07 -5.06 3.91
C ARG A 148 -18.74 -5.92 5.12
N GLN A 149 -19.70 -6.74 5.56
CA GLN A 149 -19.48 -7.73 6.61
C GLN A 149 -19.09 -9.09 5.99
N PRO A 150 -18.23 -9.88 6.65
CA PRO A 150 -17.65 -9.63 7.98
C PRO A 150 -16.40 -8.73 7.96
N LYS A 151 -15.86 -8.37 6.79
CA LYS A 151 -14.54 -7.72 6.64
C LYS A 151 -14.40 -6.43 7.45
N TRP A 152 -15.36 -5.51 7.34
CA TRP A 152 -15.33 -4.25 8.08
C TRP A 152 -15.33 -4.47 9.60
N GLY A 153 -16.21 -5.34 10.10
CA GLY A 153 -16.31 -5.64 11.53
C GLY A 153 -15.04 -6.31 12.05
N HIS A 154 -14.55 -7.30 11.32
CA HIS A 154 -13.36 -8.05 11.70
C HIS A 154 -12.09 -7.17 11.77
N LEU A 155 -11.89 -6.29 10.78
CA LEU A 155 -10.76 -5.34 10.79
C LEU A 155 -10.92 -4.25 11.85
N LYS A 156 -12.16 -3.82 12.15
CA LYS A 156 -12.42 -2.90 13.26
C LYS A 156 -11.99 -3.52 14.60
N ASP A 157 -12.34 -4.77 14.85
CA ASP A 157 -11.97 -5.47 16.09
C ASP A 157 -10.46 -5.71 16.16
N LEU A 158 -9.81 -6.03 15.04
CA LEU A 158 -8.36 -6.10 14.94
C LEU A 158 -7.69 -4.76 15.31
N HIS A 159 -8.14 -3.64 14.75
CA HIS A 159 -7.60 -2.32 15.10
C HIS A 159 -7.80 -1.98 16.57
N ARG A 160 -8.94 -2.38 17.16
CA ARG A 160 -9.16 -2.23 18.59
C ARG A 160 -8.13 -3.01 19.40
N ALA A 161 -7.83 -4.24 19.02
CA ALA A 161 -6.78 -5.05 19.67
C ALA A 161 -5.39 -4.41 19.51
N ILE A 162 -5.03 -3.94 18.31
CA ILE A 162 -3.76 -3.25 18.05
C ILE A 162 -3.63 -2.00 18.92
N ASN A 163 -4.68 -1.20 19.04
CA ASN A 163 -4.67 0.02 19.85
C ASN A 163 -4.53 -0.24 21.35
N LEU A 164 -5.02 -1.39 21.84
CA LEU A 164 -4.78 -1.81 23.22
C LEU A 164 -3.29 -2.19 23.42
N CYS A 165 -2.69 -2.85 22.44
CA CYS A 165 -1.27 -3.23 22.47
C CYS A 165 -0.31 -2.05 22.24
N SER A 166 -0.69 -1.03 21.48
CA SER A 166 0.18 0.10 21.13
C SER A 166 0.56 0.96 22.33
N LYS A 167 -0.35 1.06 23.33
CA LYS A 167 -0.06 1.71 24.63
C LYS A 167 1.13 1.08 25.32
N TRP A 168 1.24 -0.25 25.25
CA TRP A 168 2.38 -1.00 25.81
C TRP A 168 3.62 -0.91 24.92
N ARG A 169 3.44 -1.01 23.60
CA ARG A 169 4.56 -1.07 22.64
C ARG A 169 5.40 0.20 22.58
N THR A 170 4.77 1.37 22.75
CA THR A 170 5.46 2.68 22.79
C THR A 170 6.31 2.88 24.05
N HIS A 171 6.08 2.09 25.11
CA HIS A 171 6.80 2.19 26.38
C HIS A 171 7.94 1.16 26.52
N CYS A 172 7.81 -0.02 25.92
CA CYS A 172 8.78 -1.11 26.10
C CYS A 172 9.90 -1.19 25.06
N ASP A 173 9.75 -0.55 23.90
CA ASP A 173 10.74 -0.65 22.82
C ASP A 173 11.28 0.75 22.47
N SER A 174 12.53 0.99 22.87
CA SER A 174 13.24 2.28 22.70
C SER A 174 13.48 2.65 21.23
N THR A 175 13.21 1.74 20.29
CA THR A 175 13.35 1.98 18.84
C THR A 175 12.17 2.74 18.22
N TRP A 176 11.07 2.94 18.95
CA TRP A 176 9.84 3.57 18.46
C TRP A 176 9.54 4.96 19.04
N LYS A 177 10.47 5.53 19.81
CA LYS A 177 10.37 6.94 20.23
C LYS A 177 10.75 7.81 19.03
N LEU A 178 9.73 8.34 18.34
CA LEU A 178 9.86 9.45 17.40
C LEU A 178 10.31 10.71 18.15
#